data_AF-A0A1Y5D2Z4-F1
#
_entry.id   AF-A0A1Y5D2Z4-F1
#
_cell.length_a   1.000
_cell.length_b   1.000
_cell.length_c   1.000
_cell.angle_alpha   90.00
_cell.angle_beta   90.00
_cell.angle_gamma   90.00
#
_symmetry.space_group_name_H-M   'P 1'
#
loop_
_entity.id
_entity.type
_entity.pdbx_description
1 polymer ?
#
loop_
_entity_poly.entity_id
_entity_poly.type
_entity_poly.pdbx_seq_one_letter_code
_entity_poly.pdbx_strand_id
1 'polypeptide(L)'
;DQQGNKLVHQKIGADPLALLRLLEPYIGNAVVGVECMHCWYWVSDFCQTHQVDFVLGHALYMKAIHGGKAKNDKIGSYKIASLLKGGNFPLAYNYPKEMRATRDLLRRRIGVVRHGANLKAHVVNTDSQYNLPIQHLNLKNVSEREHLWH
;
A
#
# COMPACT_ATOMS: atom_id res chain seq x y z
N ASP A 1 18.37 15.29 14.08
CA ASP A 1 19.06 14.84 15.31
C ASP A 1 18.09 14.90 16.49
N GLN A 2 18.57 14.64 17.71
CA GLN A 2 17.76 14.74 18.93
C GLN A 2 17.28 16.18 19.20
N GLN A 3 18.05 17.19 18.79
CA GLN A 3 17.74 18.61 18.91
C GLN A 3 16.65 19.05 17.91
N GLY A 4 16.37 18.24 16.88
CA GLY A 4 15.36 18.53 15.85
C GLY A 4 15.94 19.23 14.62
N ASN A 5 17.26 19.37 14.56
CA ASN A 5 17.92 19.86 13.36
C ASN A 5 17.88 18.79 12.28
N LYS A 6 17.64 19.26 11.06
CA LYS A 6 17.67 18.44 9.85
C LYS A 6 19.12 18.20 9.45
N LEU A 7 19.59 16.96 9.55
CA LEU A 7 20.94 16.57 9.14
C LEU A 7 21.06 16.46 7.62
N VAL A 8 20.10 15.77 6.99
CA VAL A 8 20.07 15.57 5.54
C VAL A 8 18.64 15.64 5.02
N HIS A 9 18.47 16.17 3.81
CA HIS A 9 17.21 16.13 3.09
C HIS A 9 17.48 16.17 1.59
N GLN A 10 17.41 14.99 0.98
CA GLN A 10 17.77 14.79 -0.41
C GLN A 10 16.76 13.87 -1.08
N LYS A 11 16.43 14.16 -2.34
CA LYS A 11 15.70 13.22 -3.19
C LYS A 11 16.69 12.21 -3.76
N ILE A 12 16.40 10.93 -3.60
CA ILE A 12 17.16 9.82 -4.19
C ILE A 12 16.26 8.99 -5.12
N GLY A 13 16.87 8.22 -6.01
CA GLY A 13 16.16 7.21 -6.79
C GLY A 13 15.72 6.03 -5.93
N ALA A 14 14.84 5.18 -6.48
CA ALA A 14 14.50 3.90 -5.87
C ALA A 14 15.64 2.88 -6.09
N ASP A 15 16.77 3.13 -5.44
CA ASP A 15 18.00 2.35 -5.55
C ASP A 15 18.54 1.99 -4.15
N PRO A 16 18.69 0.70 -3.82
CA PRO A 16 19.25 0.26 -2.54
C PRO A 16 20.65 0.82 -2.26
N LEU A 17 21.50 0.98 -3.29
CA LEU A 17 22.85 1.49 -3.09
C LEU A 17 22.85 2.98 -2.74
N ALA A 18 22.03 3.79 -3.43
CA ALA A 18 21.80 5.18 -3.08
C ALA A 18 21.24 5.32 -1.65
N LEU A 19 20.32 4.45 -1.25
CA LEU A 19 19.77 4.44 0.11
C LEU A 19 20.85 4.07 1.15
N LEU A 20 21.67 3.06 0.87
CA LEU A 20 22.77 2.65 1.75
C LEU A 20 23.77 3.78 1.96
N ARG A 21 24.25 4.41 0.89
CA ARG A 21 25.19 5.54 0.98
C ARG A 21 24.64 6.70 1.81
N LEU A 22 23.33 6.93 1.74
CA LEU A 22 22.68 7.99 2.52
C LEU A 22 22.57 7.62 4.01
N LEU A 23 22.29 6.35 4.30
CA LEU A 23 22.06 5.87 5.67
C LEU A 23 23.33 5.44 6.40
N GLU A 24 24.40 5.10 5.69
CA GLU A 24 25.67 4.60 6.22
C GLU A 24 26.18 5.38 7.46
N PRO A 25 26.20 6.72 7.48
CA PRO A 25 26.67 7.48 8.65
C PRO A 25 25.75 7.39 9.87
N TYR A 26 24.54 6.85 9.71
CA TYR A 26 23.46 6.88 10.70
C TYR A 26 22.98 5.48 11.12
N ILE A 27 23.53 4.41 10.54
CA ILE A 27 23.18 3.03 10.91
C ILE A 27 23.40 2.84 12.42
N GLY A 28 22.44 2.20 13.09
CA GLY A 28 22.41 2.02 14.55
C GLY A 28 21.89 3.22 15.35
N ASN A 29 21.75 4.40 14.73
CA ASN A 29 21.25 5.63 15.37
C ASN A 29 20.04 6.24 14.64
N ALA A 30 19.48 5.53 13.67
CA ALA A 30 18.37 6.02 12.85
C ALA A 30 17.27 4.98 12.70
N VAL A 31 16.04 5.49 12.64
CA VAL A 31 14.83 4.73 12.31
C VAL A 31 14.33 5.19 10.94
N VAL A 32 14.05 4.25 10.05
CA VAL A 32 13.50 4.50 8.72
C VAL A 32 11.98 4.40 8.77
N GLY A 33 11.32 5.55 8.59
CA GLY A 33 9.87 5.66 8.46
C GLY A 33 9.40 5.70 7.01
N VAL A 34 8.47 4.83 6.65
CA VAL A 34 7.87 4.80 5.30
C VAL A 34 6.36 4.92 5.39
N GLU A 35 5.74 5.79 4.59
CA GLU A 35 4.29 5.80 4.42
C GLU A 35 3.86 4.52 3.67
N CYS A 36 2.78 3.87 4.12
CA CYS A 36 2.27 2.66 3.47
C CYS A 36 1.79 2.92 2.03
N MET A 37 2.71 2.81 1.09
CA MET A 37 2.52 2.88 -0.36
C MET A 37 2.75 1.50 -1.01
N HIS A 38 2.53 1.36 -2.32
CA HIS A 38 2.67 0.06 -2.98
C HIS A 38 4.12 -0.50 -2.99
N CYS A 39 5.12 0.34 -2.79
CA CYS A 39 6.54 0.01 -2.98
C CYS A 39 7.37 -0.08 -1.68
N TRP A 40 6.76 -0.24 -0.50
CA TRP A 40 7.52 -0.24 0.77
C TRP A 40 8.29 -1.54 1.05
N TYR A 41 7.92 -2.67 0.42
CA TYR A 41 8.50 -3.99 0.72
C TYR A 41 10.02 -4.02 0.62
N TRP A 42 10.58 -3.46 -0.45
CA TRP A 42 12.03 -3.49 -0.66
C TRP A 42 12.77 -2.64 0.38
N VAL A 43 12.16 -1.54 0.87
CA VAL A 43 12.75 -0.71 1.93
C VAL A 43 12.74 -1.45 3.26
N SER A 44 11.65 -2.16 3.58
CA SER A 44 11.59 -3.01 4.76
C SER A 44 12.66 -4.11 4.71
N ASP A 45 12.81 -4.78 3.57
CA ASP A 45 13.78 -5.86 3.41
C ASP A 45 15.21 -5.34 3.46
N PHE A 46 15.45 -4.16 2.87
CA PHE A 46 16.71 -3.45 2.97
C PHE A 46 17.06 -3.17 4.44
N CYS A 47 16.11 -2.59 5.19
CA CYS A 47 16.34 -2.25 6.60
C CYS A 47 16.60 -3.50 7.44
N GLN A 48 15.86 -4.58 7.22
CA GLN A 48 16.10 -5.87 7.87
C GLN A 48 17.50 -6.42 7.56
N THR A 49 17.95 -6.35 6.31
CA THR A 49 19.28 -6.84 5.88
C THR A 49 20.41 -6.02 6.49
N HIS A 50 20.24 -4.71 6.60
CA HIS A 50 21.26 -3.77 7.11
C HIS A 50 21.11 -3.45 8.60
N GLN A 51 20.24 -4.16 9.34
CA GLN A 51 19.99 -3.96 10.77
C GLN A 51 19.62 -2.49 11.10
N VAL A 52 18.79 -1.89 10.26
CA VAL A 52 18.22 -0.56 10.47
C VAL A 52 16.79 -0.72 10.98
N ASP A 53 16.45 0.00 12.04
CA ASP A 53 15.09 0.00 12.56
C ASP A 53 14.11 0.55 11.53
N PHE A 54 13.02 -0.17 11.30
CA PHE A 54 12.03 0.16 10.27
C PHE A 54 10.63 0.26 10.85
N VAL A 55 9.92 1.31 10.46
CA VAL A 55 8.53 1.55 10.87
C VAL A 55 7.67 1.94 9.67
N LEU A 56 6.53 1.28 9.56
CA LEU A 56 5.56 1.52 8.49
C LEU A 56 4.43 2.41 9.00
N GLY A 57 4.10 3.45 8.25
CA GLY A 57 3.04 4.41 8.59
C GLY A 57 1.69 4.01 8.01
N HIS A 58 0.62 4.05 8.82
CA HIS A 58 -0.72 3.69 8.41
C HIS A 58 -1.32 4.68 7.40
N ALA A 59 -1.60 4.21 6.18
CA ALA A 59 -2.00 5.07 5.06
C ALA A 59 -3.22 5.98 5.34
N LEU A 60 -4.23 5.48 6.07
CA LEU A 60 -5.43 6.27 6.39
C LEU A 60 -5.14 7.37 7.42
N TYR A 61 -4.32 7.07 8.43
CA TYR A 61 -3.99 8.03 9.48
C TYR A 61 -2.94 9.04 9.00
N MET A 62 -2.03 8.61 8.13
CA MET A 62 -1.12 9.52 7.44
C MET A 62 -1.88 10.56 6.62
N LYS A 63 -2.97 10.19 5.93
CA LYS A 63 -3.85 11.14 5.22
C LYS A 63 -4.48 12.17 6.15
N ALA A 64 -4.91 11.78 7.35
CA ALA A 64 -5.48 12.71 8.33
C ALA A 64 -4.44 13.75 8.80
N ILE A 65 -3.16 13.35 8.88
CA ILE A 65 -2.04 14.26 9.21
C ILE A 65 -1.60 15.09 7.98
N HIS A 66 -1.91 14.62 6.77
CA HIS A 66 -1.56 15.24 5.50
C HIS A 66 -2.63 16.15 4.88
N GLY A 67 -3.68 16.53 5.60
CA GLY A 67 -4.81 17.34 5.08
C GLY A 67 -4.49 18.74 4.53
N GLY A 68 -3.23 19.12 4.37
CA GLY A 68 -2.81 20.37 3.73
C GLY A 68 -2.84 20.27 2.20
N LYS A 69 -3.16 21.38 1.52
CA LYS A 69 -3.26 21.46 0.04
C LYS A 69 -1.95 21.10 -0.70
N ALA A 70 -0.80 21.18 -0.07
CA ALA A 70 0.50 20.89 -0.69
C ALA A 70 1.00 19.47 -0.32
N LYS A 71 1.03 18.57 -1.30
CA LYS A 71 1.58 17.22 -1.18
C LYS A 71 2.79 17.08 -2.09
N ASN A 72 3.99 17.05 -1.52
CA ASN A 72 5.22 16.71 -2.22
C ASN A 72 6.15 15.90 -1.30
N ASP A 73 7.09 15.16 -1.90
CA ASP A 73 8.00 14.27 -1.17
C ASP A 73 8.79 15.00 -0.08
N LYS A 74 9.13 16.27 -0.31
CA LYS A 74 9.88 17.13 0.61
C LYS A 74 9.09 17.39 1.90
N ILE A 75 7.82 17.78 1.79
CA ILE A 75 6.96 18.01 2.95
C ILE A 75 6.62 16.68 3.63
N GLY A 76 6.41 15.63 2.83
CA GLY A 76 6.08 14.29 3.32
C GLY A 76 7.17 13.70 4.21
N SER A 77 8.41 13.66 3.72
CA SER A 77 9.56 13.11 4.45
C SER A 77 9.84 13.86 5.75
N TYR A 78 9.75 15.19 5.73
CA TYR A 78 9.93 16.01 6.93
C TYR A 78 8.86 15.72 7.99
N LYS A 79 7.58 15.64 7.60
CA LYS A 79 6.49 15.33 8.52
C LYS A 79 6.65 13.96 9.15
N ILE A 80 7.03 12.95 8.36
CA ILE A 80 7.30 11.59 8.86
C ILE A 80 8.40 11.64 9.93
N ALA A 81 9.54 12.30 9.63
CA ALA A 81 10.64 12.43 10.59
C ALA A 81 10.22 13.14 11.89
N SER A 82 9.42 14.21 11.79
CA SER A 82 8.90 14.94 12.96
C SER A 82 7.93 14.10 13.80
N LEU A 83 7.03 13.35 13.16
CA LEU A 83 6.09 12.46 13.86
C LEU A 83 6.81 11.32 14.58
N LEU A 84 7.83 10.75 13.94
CA LEU A 84 8.65 9.70 14.53
C LEU A 84 9.40 10.21 15.76
N LYS A 85 10.04 11.37 15.63
CA LYS A 85 10.72 12.01 16.76
C LYS A 85 9.76 12.27 17.93
N GLY A 86 8.53 12.70 17.62
CA GLY A 86 7.51 13.00 18.62
C GLY A 86 6.75 11.79 19.17
N GLY A 87 7.03 10.56 18.71
CA GLY A 87 6.30 9.35 19.13
C GLY A 87 4.86 9.27 18.64
N ASN A 88 4.44 10.15 17.72
CA ASN A 88 3.06 10.26 17.23
C ASN A 88 2.88 9.67 15.82
N PHE A 89 3.85 8.89 15.36
CA PHE A 89 3.80 8.27 14.05
C PHE A 89 2.77 7.12 14.05
N PRO A 90 1.72 7.17 13.22
CA PRO A 90 0.68 6.14 13.23
C PRO A 90 1.22 4.86 12.62
N LEU A 91 1.45 3.84 13.46
CA LEU A 91 2.05 2.58 13.02
C LEU A 91 1.07 1.71 12.21
N ALA A 92 1.62 1.04 11.21
CA ALA A 92 1.00 -0.06 10.50
C ALA A 92 1.85 -1.32 10.63
N TYR A 93 1.20 -2.48 10.49
CA TYR A 93 1.88 -3.75 10.58
C TYR A 93 2.81 -3.97 9.38
N ASN A 94 4.10 -4.10 9.67
CA ASN A 94 5.13 -4.51 8.71
C ASN A 94 5.06 -6.03 8.49
N TYR A 95 4.39 -6.46 7.41
CA TYR A 95 4.29 -7.88 7.08
C TYR A 95 5.67 -8.50 6.80
N PRO A 96 6.03 -9.60 7.47
CA PRO A 96 7.23 -10.37 7.16
C PRO A 96 7.24 -10.84 5.69
N LYS A 97 8.43 -10.94 5.10
CA LYS A 97 8.60 -11.25 3.67
C LYS A 97 7.88 -12.54 3.27
N GLU A 98 7.90 -13.53 4.16
CA GLU A 98 7.31 -14.86 3.97
C GLU A 98 5.77 -14.81 3.88
N MET A 99 5.13 -13.84 4.53
CA MET A 99 3.67 -13.72 4.59
C MET A 99 3.09 -12.81 3.49
N ARG A 100 3.92 -12.00 2.82
CA ARG A 100 3.46 -10.99 1.85
C ARG A 100 2.80 -11.62 0.62
N ALA A 101 3.30 -12.75 0.13
CA ALA A 101 2.74 -13.42 -1.04
C ALA A 101 1.26 -13.80 -0.83
N THR A 102 0.94 -14.43 0.31
CA THR A 102 -0.44 -14.81 0.66
C THR A 102 -1.32 -13.58 0.86
N ARG A 103 -0.83 -12.55 1.58
CA ARG A 103 -1.55 -11.28 1.74
C ARG A 103 -1.89 -10.65 0.38
N ASP A 104 -0.91 -10.55 -0.50
CA ASP A 104 -1.07 -9.93 -1.82
C ASP A 104 -2.05 -10.71 -2.69
N LEU A 105 -1.96 -12.04 -2.68
CA LEU A 105 -2.90 -12.93 -3.37
C LEU A 105 -4.34 -12.66 -2.93
N LEU A 106 -4.60 -12.64 -1.62
CA LEU A 106 -5.93 -12.39 -1.07
C LEU A 106 -6.44 -10.99 -1.45
N ARG A 107 -5.59 -9.97 -1.42
CA ARG A 107 -5.96 -8.59 -1.82
C ARG A 107 -6.27 -8.49 -3.30
N ARG A 108 -5.46 -9.12 -4.17
CA ARG A 108 -5.70 -9.15 -5.63
C ARG A 108 -6.99 -9.90 -5.97
N ARG A 109 -7.25 -11.01 -5.28
CA ARG A 109 -8.49 -11.81 -5.46
C ARG A 109 -9.75 -10.95 -5.25
N ILE A 110 -9.78 -10.08 -4.24
CA ILE A 110 -10.94 -9.21 -3.99
C ILE A 110 -11.25 -8.34 -5.21
N GLY A 111 -10.22 -7.77 -5.85
CA GLY A 111 -10.40 -6.95 -7.06
C GLY A 111 -11.01 -7.74 -8.21
N VAL A 112 -10.45 -8.92 -8.50
CA VAL A 112 -10.94 -9.81 -9.57
C VAL A 112 -12.38 -10.27 -9.31
N VAL A 113 -12.70 -10.65 -8.07
CA VAL A 113 -14.05 -11.07 -7.68
C VAL A 113 -15.05 -9.93 -7.85
N ARG A 114 -14.71 -8.71 -7.43
CA ARG A 114 -15.56 -7.52 -7.60
C ARG A 114 -15.77 -7.19 -9.07
N HIS A 115 -14.72 -7.24 -9.88
CA HIS A 115 -14.83 -7.01 -11.31
C HIS A 115 -15.77 -8.02 -11.99
N GLY A 116 -15.61 -9.31 -11.68
CA GLY A 116 -16.50 -10.35 -12.17
C GLY A 116 -17.95 -10.18 -11.70
N ALA A 117 -18.17 -9.77 -10.44
CA ALA A 117 -19.51 -9.47 -9.93
C ALA A 117 -20.17 -8.27 -10.64
N ASN A 118 -19.41 -7.20 -10.89
CA ASN A 118 -19.90 -6.03 -11.62
C ASN A 118 -20.31 -6.38 -13.04
N LEU A 119 -19.52 -7.19 -13.75
CA LEU A 119 -19.83 -7.61 -15.11
C LEU A 119 -21.13 -8.43 -15.16
N LYS A 120 -21.29 -9.39 -14.24
CA LYS A 120 -22.52 -10.20 -14.12
C LYS A 120 -23.75 -9.33 -13.85
N ALA A 121 -23.62 -8.37 -12.94
CA ALA A 121 -24.71 -7.43 -12.66
C ALA A 121 -25.05 -6.57 -13.88
N HIS A 122 -24.05 -6.16 -14.65
CA HIS A 122 -24.25 -5.40 -15.89
C HIS A 122 -25.09 -6.16 -16.92
N VAL A 123 -24.79 -7.45 -17.14
CA VAL A 123 -25.55 -8.31 -18.05
C VAL A 123 -27.02 -8.39 -17.63
N VAL A 124 -27.29 -8.72 -16.36
CA VAL A 124 -28.67 -8.81 -15.83
C VAL A 124 -29.42 -7.47 -15.94
N ASN A 125 -28.72 -6.36 -15.70
CA ASN A 125 -29.30 -5.04 -15.83
C ASN A 125 -29.65 -4.70 -17.28
N THR A 126 -28.83 -5.11 -18.25
CA THR A 126 -29.11 -4.90 -19.69
C THR A 126 -30.38 -5.63 -20.11
N ASP A 127 -30.56 -6.89 -19.71
CA ASP A 127 -31.79 -7.64 -20.02
C ASP A 127 -33.03 -6.93 -19.46
N SER A 128 -32.92 -6.43 -18.22
CA SER A 128 -33.99 -5.67 -17.56
C SER A 128 -34.28 -4.34 -18.27
N GLN A 129 -33.24 -3.64 -18.75
CA GLN A 129 -33.39 -2.35 -19.47
C GLN A 129 -34.19 -2.49 -20.77
N TYR A 130 -34.01 -3.60 -21.47
CA TYR A 130 -34.72 -3.89 -22.72
C TYR A 130 -36.00 -4.71 -22.50
N ASN A 131 -36.40 -4.95 -21.24
CA ASN A 131 -37.55 -5.76 -20.87
C ASN A 131 -37.56 -7.14 -21.57
N LEU A 132 -36.38 -7.77 -21.65
CA LEU A 132 -36.23 -9.11 -22.22
C LEU A 132 -36.83 -10.17 -21.28
N PRO A 133 -37.20 -11.36 -21.79
CA PRO A 133 -37.61 -12.48 -20.94
C PRO A 133 -36.60 -12.75 -19.84
N ILE A 134 -37.08 -13.13 -18.65
CA ILE A 134 -36.24 -13.36 -17.48
C ILE A 134 -35.20 -14.44 -17.80
N GLN A 135 -33.92 -14.09 -17.67
CA GLN A 135 -32.84 -15.06 -17.72
C GLN A 135 -32.90 -15.94 -16.47
N HIS A 136 -33.22 -17.22 -16.63
CA HIS A 136 -33.31 -18.17 -15.51
C HIS A 136 -31.94 -18.50 -14.88
N LEU A 137 -30.85 -18.19 -15.60
CA LEU A 137 -29.49 -18.47 -15.15
C LEU A 137 -29.05 -17.47 -14.09
N ASN A 138 -28.75 -17.96 -12.90
CA ASN A 138 -28.13 -17.13 -11.87
C ASN A 138 -26.62 -17.06 -12.09
N LEU A 139 -26.16 -16.02 -12.81
CA LEU A 139 -24.75 -15.83 -13.17
C LEU A 139 -23.79 -15.74 -11.96
N LYS A 140 -24.29 -15.61 -10.72
CA LYS A 140 -23.48 -15.72 -9.50
C LYS A 140 -22.92 -17.14 -9.33
N ASN A 141 -23.71 -18.16 -9.66
CA ASN A 141 -23.37 -19.57 -9.52
C ASN A 141 -22.39 -20.00 -10.62
N VAL A 142 -21.51 -20.96 -10.31
CA VAL A 142 -20.56 -21.50 -11.30
C VAL A 142 -21.29 -22.43 -12.27
N SER A 143 -22.08 -23.37 -11.76
CA SER A 143 -22.86 -24.34 -12.55
C SER A 143 -23.74 -23.67 -13.61
N GLU A 144 -24.47 -22.62 -13.21
CA GLU A 144 -25.37 -21.89 -14.11
C GLU A 144 -24.63 -21.23 -15.29
N ARG A 145 -23.35 -20.88 -15.14
CA ARG A 145 -22.57 -20.24 -16.20
C ARG A 145 -22.06 -21.21 -17.25
N GLU A 146 -21.91 -22.48 -16.91
CA GLU A 146 -21.46 -23.51 -17.87
C GLU A 146 -22.50 -23.72 -18.99
N HIS A 147 -23.77 -23.47 -18.69
CA HIS A 147 -24.86 -23.49 -19.69
C HIS A 147 -24.77 -22.36 -20.74
N LEU A 148 -23.91 -21.35 -20.56
CA LEU A 148 -23.69 -20.31 -21.58
C LEU A 148 -22.68 -20.71 -22.66
N TRP A 149 -21.96 -21.81 -22.48
CA TRP A 149 -20.93 -22.29 -23.41
C TRP A 149 -21.44 -23.34 -24.41
N HIS A 150 -22.73 -23.66 -24.36
CA HIS A 150 -23.44 -24.59 -25.24
C HIS A 150 -24.56 -23.84 -25.97
#